data_AF-A0A5P2CJ87-F1
#
_entry.id   AF-A0A5P2CJ87-F1
#
_cell.length_a   1.000
_cell.length_b   1.000
_cell.length_c   1.000
_cell.angle_alpha   90.00
_cell.angle_beta   90.00
_cell.angle_gamma   90.00
#
_symmetry.space_group_name_H-M   'P 1'
#
loop_
_entity.id
_entity.type
_entity.pdbx_description
1 polymer ?
#
loop_
_entity_poly.entity_id
_entity_poly.type
_entity_poly.pdbx_seq_one_letter_code
_entity_poly.pdbx_strand_id
1 'polypeptide(L)'
;MGSDPQNSPSGPEDRRREEAADARDRLADARERRADEREREADDREEAADRREDAADERERRVADWETRVDDRERAAGAAPPSRRQRSYEQIDRIQKLLTASQARLDRSESTLRRADAADAREQGSVDMESAASTSWQAAEGPDARDVLEVRVRRLREQASKVLDALSGAQDRLARDHEENGRPQLAAEHRRDAGLAREMSKALRADL
;
A
#
# COMPACT_ATOMS: atom_id res chain seq x y z
N MET A 1 -40.61 19.03 13.81
CA MET A 1 -39.76 19.83 14.72
C MET A 1 -39.02 18.85 15.62
N GLY A 2 -37.93 18.29 15.12
CA GLY A 2 -37.05 17.39 15.86
C GLY A 2 -35.63 17.78 15.47
N SER A 3 -35.16 18.87 16.06
CA SER A 3 -33.80 19.35 15.90
C SER A 3 -32.95 18.53 16.86
N ASP A 4 -32.34 17.45 16.39
CA ASP A 4 -31.25 16.79 17.11
C ASP A 4 -30.01 17.69 17.02
N PRO A 5 -29.53 18.26 18.14
CA PRO A 5 -28.38 19.16 18.14
C PRO A 5 -27.23 18.46 18.85
N GLN A 6 -26.57 17.50 18.20
CA GLN A 6 -25.29 16.96 18.69
C GLN A 6 -24.33 16.65 17.54
N ASN A 7 -23.92 17.71 16.85
CA ASN A 7 -22.62 17.74 16.19
C ASN A 7 -21.91 19.01 16.69
N SER A 8 -21.53 19.01 17.97
CA SER A 8 -20.74 20.08 18.55
C SER A 8 -19.30 19.95 18.03
N PRO A 9 -18.69 21.05 17.54
CA PRO A 9 -17.32 21.02 17.05
C PRO A 9 -16.37 20.64 18.19
N SER A 10 -15.40 19.79 17.85
CA SER A 10 -14.32 19.25 18.66
C SER A 10 -13.86 20.21 19.76
N GLY A 11 -13.99 19.77 21.01
CA GLY A 11 -13.67 20.60 22.17
C GLY A 11 -12.18 20.97 22.21
N PRO A 12 -11.77 21.94 23.06
CA PRO A 12 -10.35 22.27 23.24
C PRO A 12 -9.50 21.07 23.69
N GLU A 13 -10.11 20.02 24.25
CA GLU A 13 -9.43 18.77 24.58
C GLU A 13 -9.14 17.89 23.35
N ASP A 14 -10.03 17.87 22.35
CA ASP A 14 -9.84 17.08 21.12
C ASP A 14 -8.71 17.69 20.28
N ARG A 15 -8.70 19.03 20.16
CA ARG A 15 -7.60 19.75 19.49
C ARG A 15 -6.25 19.50 20.15
N ARG A 16 -6.19 19.47 21.49
CA ARG A 16 -4.95 19.14 22.22
C ARG A 16 -4.50 17.70 21.99
N ARG A 17 -5.44 16.75 21.88
CA ARG A 17 -5.11 15.34 21.56
C ARG A 17 -4.58 15.22 20.14
N GLU A 18 -5.19 15.92 19.19
CA GLU A 18 -4.78 15.95 17.79
C GLU A 18 -3.38 16.57 17.64
N GLU A 19 -3.13 17.74 18.23
CA GLU A 19 -1.79 18.37 18.26
C GLU A 19 -0.73 17.45 18.89
N ALA A 20 -1.10 16.70 19.93
CA ALA A 20 -0.22 15.72 20.58
C ALA A 20 -0.01 14.45 19.74
N ALA A 21 -0.96 14.06 18.88
CA ALA A 21 -0.78 12.99 17.91
C ALA A 21 0.18 13.46 16.81
N ASP A 22 -0.06 14.62 16.19
CA ASP A 22 0.80 15.20 15.16
C ASP A 22 2.23 15.43 15.63
N ALA A 23 2.42 15.80 16.90
CA ALA A 23 3.75 15.94 17.50
C ALA A 23 4.45 14.59 17.67
N ARG A 24 3.72 13.53 18.01
CA ARG A 24 4.26 12.17 18.14
C ARG A 24 4.64 11.61 16.77
N ASP A 25 3.81 11.82 15.76
CA ASP A 25 4.06 11.34 14.39
C ASP A 25 5.30 12.02 13.81
N ARG A 26 5.39 13.36 13.90
CA ARG A 26 6.61 14.08 13.47
C ARG A 26 7.87 13.61 14.17
N LEU A 27 7.77 13.23 15.45
CA LEU A 27 8.89 12.70 16.22
C LEU A 27 9.24 11.26 15.79
N ALA A 28 8.25 10.44 15.45
CA ALA A 28 8.46 9.11 14.88
C ALA A 28 9.19 9.22 13.53
N ASP A 29 8.71 10.05 12.61
CA ASP A 29 9.34 10.28 11.30
C ASP A 29 10.79 10.78 11.45
N ALA A 30 11.04 11.67 12.41
CA ALA A 30 12.39 12.17 12.67
C ALA A 30 13.33 11.08 13.21
N ARG A 31 12.81 10.16 14.03
CA ARG A 31 13.58 9.01 14.52
C ARG A 31 13.87 8.02 13.40
N GLU A 32 12.91 7.79 12.53
CA GLU A 32 13.04 6.91 11.36
C GLU A 32 14.10 7.42 10.40
N ARG A 33 14.01 8.69 9.97
CA ARG A 33 15.05 9.30 9.12
C ARG A 33 16.45 9.19 9.70
N ARG A 34 16.59 9.37 11.01
CA ARG A 34 17.87 9.22 11.70
C ARG A 34 18.33 7.77 11.80
N ALA A 35 17.40 6.80 11.82
CA ALA A 35 17.74 5.39 11.74
C ALA A 35 18.29 5.06 10.33
N ASP A 36 17.62 5.54 9.28
CA ASP A 36 18.04 5.34 7.89
C ASP A 36 19.41 5.97 7.61
N GLU A 37 19.69 7.16 8.16
CA GLU A 37 21.01 7.79 8.07
C GLU A 37 22.11 6.91 8.70
N ARG A 38 21.86 6.36 9.90
CA ARG A 38 22.82 5.46 10.56
C ARG A 38 23.02 4.16 9.80
N GLU A 39 21.98 3.66 9.13
CA GLU A 39 22.03 2.48 8.29
C GLU A 39 22.93 2.72 7.08
N ARG A 40 22.73 3.83 6.35
CA ARG A 40 23.62 4.23 5.25
C ARG A 40 25.07 4.39 5.68
N GLU A 41 25.31 5.05 6.81
CA GLU A 41 26.68 5.18 7.36
C GLU A 41 27.30 3.83 7.77
N ALA A 42 26.49 2.83 8.10
CA ALA A 42 26.98 1.48 8.39
C ALA A 42 27.37 0.76 7.10
N ASP A 43 26.56 0.88 6.05
CA ASP A 43 26.81 0.28 4.74
C ASP A 43 28.07 0.88 4.08
N ASP A 44 28.24 2.20 4.15
CA ASP A 44 29.46 2.88 3.67
C ASP A 44 30.73 2.37 4.39
N ARG A 45 30.64 2.12 5.69
CA ARG A 45 31.75 1.56 6.49
C ARG A 45 32.04 0.11 6.12
N GLU A 46 31.01 -0.66 5.78
CA GLU A 46 31.15 -2.03 5.31
C GLU A 46 31.82 -2.10 3.94
N GLU A 47 31.39 -1.28 2.97
CA GLU A 47 32.03 -1.21 1.65
C GLU A 47 33.50 -0.75 1.76
N ALA A 48 33.81 0.18 2.67
CA ALA A 48 35.18 0.58 2.95
C ALA A 48 36.01 -0.52 3.63
N ALA A 49 35.38 -1.43 4.38
CA ALA A 49 36.05 -2.60 4.94
C ALA A 49 36.34 -3.64 3.84
N ASP A 50 35.38 -3.91 2.95
CA ASP A 50 35.55 -4.84 1.82
C ASP A 50 36.68 -4.39 0.89
N ARG A 51 36.73 -3.10 0.54
CA ARG A 51 37.82 -2.54 -0.26
C ARG A 51 39.20 -2.70 0.41
N ARG A 52 39.27 -2.57 1.73
CA ARG A 52 40.53 -2.78 2.47
C ARG A 52 40.94 -4.24 2.50
N GLU A 53 39.98 -5.15 2.55
CA GLU A 53 40.18 -6.59 2.48
C GLU A 53 40.69 -7.01 1.10
N ASP A 54 40.05 -6.56 0.02
CA ASP A 54 40.50 -6.83 -1.35
C ASP A 54 41.95 -6.36 -1.58
N ALA A 55 42.28 -5.17 -1.07
CA ALA A 55 43.63 -4.65 -1.14
C ALA A 55 44.62 -5.47 -0.29
N ALA A 56 44.18 -6.09 0.80
CA ALA A 56 44.99 -7.00 1.61
C ALA A 56 45.22 -8.33 0.88
N ASP A 57 44.19 -8.93 0.28
CA ASP A 57 44.28 -10.14 -0.53
C ASP A 57 45.22 -9.95 -1.72
N GLU A 58 45.21 -8.76 -2.35
CA GLU A 58 46.13 -8.43 -3.43
C GLU A 58 47.58 -8.30 -2.93
N ARG A 59 47.80 -7.66 -1.77
CA ARG A 59 49.12 -7.61 -1.13
C ARG A 59 49.63 -9.01 -0.82
N GLU A 60 48.80 -9.89 -0.26
CA GLU A 60 49.17 -11.25 0.09
C GLU A 60 49.56 -12.06 -1.15
N ARG A 61 48.80 -11.94 -2.25
CA ARG A 61 49.18 -12.55 -3.55
C ARG A 61 50.54 -12.08 -4.04
N ARG A 62 50.81 -10.77 -3.98
CA ARG A 62 52.13 -10.23 -4.37
C ARG A 62 53.27 -10.75 -3.51
N VAL A 63 53.04 -10.91 -2.20
CA VAL A 63 54.04 -11.48 -1.28
C VAL A 63 54.29 -12.95 -1.63
N ALA A 64 53.25 -13.75 -1.86
CA ALA A 64 53.39 -15.15 -2.26
C ALA A 64 54.15 -15.32 -3.59
N ASP A 65 53.90 -14.44 -4.57
CA ASP A 65 54.65 -14.40 -5.82
C ASP A 65 56.12 -14.06 -5.61
N TRP A 66 56.40 -13.09 -4.72
CA TRP A 66 57.76 -12.70 -4.38
C TRP A 66 58.51 -13.83 -3.67
N GLU A 67 57.89 -14.50 -2.70
CA GLU A 67 58.44 -15.67 -2.00
C GLU A 67 58.80 -16.78 -2.99
N THR A 68 57.91 -17.08 -3.94
CA THR A 68 58.17 -18.08 -4.99
C THR A 68 59.41 -17.74 -5.82
N ARG A 69 59.58 -16.46 -6.17
CA ARG A 69 60.78 -16.00 -6.93
C ARG A 69 62.06 -16.08 -6.10
N VAL A 70 61.98 -15.85 -4.78
CA VAL A 70 63.11 -16.02 -3.88
C VAL A 70 63.50 -17.48 -3.78
N ASP A 71 62.53 -18.39 -3.57
CA ASP A 71 62.74 -19.84 -3.54
C ASP A 71 63.39 -20.39 -4.82
N ASP A 72 62.99 -19.86 -5.99
CA ASP A 72 63.58 -20.22 -7.28
C ASP A 72 65.05 -19.76 -7.37
N ARG A 73 65.36 -18.55 -6.90
CA ARG A 73 66.74 -18.03 -6.87
C ARG A 73 67.62 -18.79 -5.88
N GLU A 74 67.10 -19.13 -4.71
CA GLU A 74 67.82 -19.92 -3.71
C GLU A 74 68.15 -21.32 -4.23
N ARG A 75 67.20 -21.97 -4.92
CA ARG A 75 67.46 -23.24 -5.63
C ARG A 75 68.54 -23.10 -6.70
N ALA A 76 68.51 -22.04 -7.50
CA ALA A 76 69.53 -21.77 -8.51
C ALA A 76 70.93 -21.53 -7.89
N ALA A 77 70.98 -20.97 -6.68
CA ALA A 77 72.20 -20.76 -5.90
C ALA A 77 72.67 -22.01 -5.12
N GLY A 78 71.96 -23.14 -5.22
CA GLY A 78 72.32 -24.39 -4.54
C GLY A 78 71.99 -24.41 -3.04
N ALA A 79 71.19 -23.47 -2.54
CA ALA A 79 70.70 -23.51 -1.17
C ALA A 79 69.70 -24.66 -0.99
N ALA A 80 69.70 -25.27 0.20
CA ALA A 80 68.79 -26.36 0.52
C ALA A 80 67.36 -25.81 0.70
N PRO A 81 66.37 -26.22 -0.11
CA PRO A 81 65.01 -25.71 0.00
C PRO A 81 64.35 -26.19 1.32
N PRO A 82 63.29 -25.50 1.78
CA PRO A 82 62.50 -25.95 2.93
C PRO A 82 62.04 -27.41 2.78
N SER A 83 62.04 -28.13 3.90
CA SER A 83 61.62 -29.53 3.92
C SER A 83 60.17 -29.66 3.39
N ARG A 84 59.83 -30.79 2.76
CA ARG A 84 58.44 -31.07 2.32
C ARG A 84 57.44 -30.88 3.47
N ARG A 85 57.81 -31.31 4.67
CA ARG A 85 56.97 -31.21 5.87
C ARG A 85 56.70 -29.76 6.25
N GLN A 86 57.72 -28.91 6.23
CA GLN A 86 57.58 -27.48 6.51
C GLN A 86 56.63 -26.81 5.52
N ARG A 87 56.81 -27.06 4.22
CA ARG A 87 55.90 -26.54 3.17
C ARG A 87 54.46 -27.00 3.35
N SER A 88 54.25 -28.25 3.75
CA SER A 88 52.89 -28.75 4.03
C SER A 88 52.25 -28.01 5.21
N TYR A 89 53.00 -27.73 6.29
CA TYR A 89 52.45 -26.97 7.41
C TYR A 89 52.12 -25.52 7.03
N GLU A 90 53.01 -24.85 6.28
CA GLU A 90 52.76 -23.50 5.76
C GLU A 90 51.55 -23.45 4.81
N GLN A 91 51.35 -24.49 4.01
CA GLN A 91 50.17 -24.59 3.15
C GLN A 91 48.88 -24.81 3.95
N ILE A 92 48.92 -25.65 4.99
CA ILE A 92 47.77 -25.86 5.89
C ILE A 92 47.41 -24.56 6.60
N ASP A 93 48.40 -23.83 7.14
CA ASP A 93 48.19 -22.54 7.81
C ASP A 93 47.54 -21.51 6.86
N ARG A 94 48.02 -21.40 5.61
CA ARG A 94 47.40 -20.54 4.59
C ARG A 94 45.95 -20.93 4.29
N ILE A 95 45.66 -22.22 4.12
CA ILE A 95 44.29 -22.70 3.88
C ILE A 95 43.40 -22.39 5.09
N GLN A 96 43.89 -22.58 6.31
CA GLN A 96 43.13 -22.25 7.53
C GLN A 96 42.79 -20.76 7.59
N LYS A 97 43.75 -19.87 7.30
CA LYS A 97 43.52 -18.42 7.23
C LYS A 97 42.47 -18.05 6.18
N LEU A 98 42.56 -18.63 4.98
CA LEU A 98 41.58 -18.42 3.91
C LEU A 98 40.17 -18.88 4.31
N LEU A 99 40.05 -20.04 4.98
CA LEU A 99 38.77 -20.53 5.48
C LEU A 99 38.19 -19.59 6.53
N THR A 100 38.99 -19.09 7.47
CA THR A 100 38.55 -18.11 8.48
C THR A 100 38.09 -16.80 7.83
N ALA A 101 38.83 -16.27 6.85
CA ALA A 101 38.44 -15.07 6.11
C ALA A 101 37.14 -15.28 5.34
N SER A 102 36.99 -16.42 4.66
CA SER A 102 35.75 -16.79 3.96
C SER A 102 34.55 -16.87 4.90
N GLN A 103 34.71 -17.51 6.06
CA GLN A 103 33.66 -17.55 7.08
C GLN A 103 33.25 -16.15 7.54
N ALA A 104 34.21 -15.27 7.81
CA ALA A 104 33.92 -13.89 8.21
C ALA A 104 33.22 -13.07 7.11
N ARG A 105 33.46 -13.36 5.83
CA ARG A 105 32.71 -12.77 4.71
C ARG A 105 31.27 -13.29 4.66
N LEU A 106 31.07 -14.60 4.86
CA LEU A 106 29.73 -15.20 4.90
C LEU A 106 28.90 -14.65 6.06
N ASP A 107 29.48 -14.53 7.26
CA ASP A 107 28.78 -14.00 8.44
C ASP A 107 28.35 -12.54 8.24
N ARG A 108 29.17 -11.73 7.54
CA ARG A 108 28.83 -10.35 7.15
C ARG A 108 27.71 -10.31 6.12
N SER A 109 27.83 -11.09 5.03
CA SER A 109 26.78 -11.21 4.01
C SER A 109 25.44 -11.63 4.63
N GLU A 110 25.44 -12.63 5.50
CA GLU A 110 24.25 -13.07 6.22
C GLU A 110 23.66 -11.95 7.09
N SER A 111 24.51 -11.19 7.78
CA SER A 111 24.07 -10.05 8.60
C SER A 111 23.46 -8.93 7.75
N THR A 112 23.99 -8.69 6.55
CA THR A 112 23.46 -7.70 5.59
C THR A 112 22.11 -8.15 5.03
N LEU A 113 21.97 -9.42 4.67
CA LEU A 113 20.67 -10.01 4.28
C LEU A 113 19.62 -9.87 5.39
N ARG A 114 19.97 -10.21 6.64
CA ARG A 114 19.05 -10.06 7.78
C ARG A 114 18.61 -8.61 8.00
N ARG A 115 19.49 -7.63 7.75
CA ARG A 115 19.14 -6.21 7.83
C ARG A 115 18.17 -5.81 6.73
N ALA A 116 18.41 -6.24 5.49
CA ALA A 116 17.50 -6.01 4.36
C ALA A 116 16.11 -6.62 4.64
N ASP A 117 16.03 -7.89 5.06
CA ASP A 117 14.75 -8.54 5.40
C ASP A 117 13.98 -7.78 6.48
N ALA A 118 14.69 -7.23 7.48
CA ALA A 118 14.09 -6.43 8.54
C ALA A 118 13.64 -5.04 8.06
N ALA A 119 14.29 -4.47 7.05
CA ALA A 119 13.85 -3.23 6.41
C ALA A 119 12.57 -3.47 5.59
N ASP A 120 12.55 -4.51 4.77
CA ASP A 120 11.39 -4.90 3.96
C ASP A 120 10.16 -5.18 4.84
N ALA A 121 10.35 -5.86 5.98
CA ALA A 121 9.27 -6.13 6.92
C ALA A 121 8.69 -4.85 7.55
N ARG A 122 9.52 -3.82 7.79
CA ARG A 122 9.05 -2.50 8.28
C ARG A 122 8.25 -1.77 7.21
N GLU A 123 8.74 -1.77 5.97
CA GLU A 123 8.05 -1.15 4.84
C GLU A 123 6.67 -1.78 4.62
N GLN A 124 6.60 -3.12 4.58
CA GLN A 124 5.33 -3.83 4.44
C GLN A 124 4.37 -3.50 5.60
N GLY A 125 4.88 -3.42 6.83
CA GLY A 125 4.08 -3.01 7.97
C GLY A 125 3.50 -1.59 7.83
N SER A 126 4.25 -0.66 7.24
CA SER A 126 3.76 0.70 6.93
C SER A 126 2.66 0.66 5.88
N VAL A 127 2.87 -0.09 4.79
CA VAL A 127 1.88 -0.27 3.71
C VAL A 127 0.58 -0.89 4.25
N ASP A 128 0.69 -1.90 5.13
CA ASP A 128 -0.46 -2.56 5.73
C ASP A 128 -1.25 -1.59 6.63
N MET A 129 -0.57 -0.74 7.40
CA MET A 129 -1.22 0.29 8.23
C MET A 129 -1.92 1.35 7.36
N GLU A 130 -1.27 1.83 6.30
CA GLU A 130 -1.88 2.81 5.37
C GLU A 130 -3.08 2.20 4.65
N SER A 131 -2.99 0.94 4.24
CA SER A 131 -4.08 0.20 3.62
C SER A 131 -5.26 0.01 4.59
N ALA A 132 -4.99 -0.34 5.85
CA ALA A 132 -6.00 -0.45 6.89
C ALA A 132 -6.66 0.90 7.19
N ALA A 133 -5.87 1.99 7.28
CA ALA A 133 -6.38 3.34 7.47
C ALA A 133 -7.28 3.75 6.29
N SER A 134 -6.84 3.53 5.06
CA SER A 134 -7.62 3.81 3.84
C SER A 134 -8.95 3.05 3.81
N THR A 135 -8.92 1.77 4.20
CA THR A 135 -10.13 0.94 4.30
C THR A 135 -11.08 1.46 5.38
N SER A 136 -10.54 1.90 6.53
CA SER A 136 -11.32 2.51 7.60
C SER A 136 -11.96 3.84 7.17
N TRP A 137 -11.22 4.69 6.44
CA TRP A 137 -11.75 5.94 5.90
C TRP A 137 -12.91 5.68 4.93
N GLN A 138 -12.76 4.72 4.02
CA GLN A 138 -13.84 4.31 3.11
C GLN A 138 -15.06 3.78 3.86
N ALA A 139 -14.86 3.00 4.92
CA ALA A 139 -15.96 2.51 5.75
C ALA A 139 -16.66 3.64 6.53
N ALA A 140 -15.92 4.67 6.94
CA ALA A 140 -16.43 5.83 7.68
C ALA A 140 -17.12 6.87 6.80
N GLU A 141 -16.73 7.00 5.52
CA GLU A 141 -17.39 7.89 4.55
C GLU A 141 -18.84 7.47 4.23
N GLY A 142 -19.26 6.27 4.65
CA GLY A 142 -20.62 5.78 4.48
C GLY A 142 -20.92 5.38 3.03
N PRO A 143 -22.16 4.99 2.72
CA PRO A 143 -22.53 4.67 1.34
C PRO A 143 -22.30 5.90 0.47
N ASP A 144 -21.67 5.69 -0.69
CA ASP A 144 -21.30 6.75 -1.63
C ASP A 144 -22.51 7.68 -1.83
N ALA A 145 -22.28 9.00 -1.85
CA ALA A 145 -23.33 9.98 -2.10
C ALA A 145 -24.12 9.63 -3.37
N ARG A 146 -23.46 8.97 -4.32
CA ARG A 146 -24.06 8.38 -5.51
C ARG A 146 -25.08 7.28 -5.20
N ASP A 147 -24.75 6.31 -4.35
CA ASP A 147 -25.65 5.21 -3.96
C ASP A 147 -26.90 5.75 -3.26
N VAL A 148 -26.72 6.74 -2.37
CA VAL A 148 -27.83 7.40 -1.68
C VAL A 148 -28.75 8.14 -2.67
N LEU A 149 -28.16 8.81 -3.66
CA LEU A 149 -28.92 9.49 -4.72
C LEU A 149 -29.64 8.50 -5.64
N GLU A 150 -29.02 7.39 -6.01
CA GLU A 150 -29.64 6.35 -6.83
C GLU A 150 -30.86 5.73 -6.13
N VAL A 151 -30.74 5.40 -4.84
CA VAL A 151 -31.87 4.92 -4.03
C VAL A 151 -32.99 5.96 -3.96
N ARG A 152 -32.64 7.25 -3.82
CA ARG A 152 -33.63 8.34 -3.77
C ARG A 152 -34.33 8.56 -5.11
N VAL A 153 -33.60 8.52 -6.23
CA VAL A 153 -34.15 8.61 -7.59
C VAL A 153 -35.10 7.46 -7.84
N ARG A 154 -34.72 6.22 -7.47
CA ARG A 154 -35.58 5.04 -7.59
C ARG A 154 -36.89 5.21 -6.84
N ARG A 155 -36.82 5.69 -5.59
CA ARG A 155 -38.00 5.96 -4.75
C ARG A 155 -38.92 7.04 -5.35
N LEU A 156 -38.34 8.12 -5.87
CA LEU A 156 -39.11 9.21 -6.51
C LEU A 156 -39.82 8.73 -7.78
N ARG A 157 -39.15 7.92 -8.61
CA ARG A 157 -39.75 7.31 -9.80
C ARG A 157 -40.91 6.39 -9.44
N GLU A 158 -40.74 5.56 -8.41
CA GLU A 158 -41.82 4.70 -7.94
C GLU A 158 -43.03 5.51 -7.45
N GLN A 159 -42.80 6.57 -6.67
CA GLN A 159 -43.85 7.48 -6.21
C GLN A 159 -44.57 8.18 -7.37
N ALA A 160 -43.82 8.68 -8.36
CA ALA A 160 -44.39 9.33 -9.54
C ALA A 160 -45.25 8.36 -10.37
N SER A 161 -44.81 7.11 -10.55
CA SER A 161 -45.62 6.09 -11.25
C SER A 161 -46.94 5.81 -10.53
N LYS A 162 -46.92 5.75 -9.18
CA LYS A 162 -48.13 5.54 -8.36
C LYS A 162 -49.13 6.70 -8.50
N VAL A 163 -48.63 7.94 -8.54
CA VAL A 163 -49.47 9.12 -8.75
C VAL A 163 -50.08 9.13 -10.15
N LEU A 164 -49.31 8.77 -11.17
CA LEU A 164 -49.80 8.69 -12.56
C LEU A 164 -50.86 7.60 -12.74
N ASP A 165 -50.71 6.44 -12.10
CA ASP A 165 -51.74 5.40 -12.08
C ASP A 165 -53.03 5.89 -11.42
N ALA A 166 -52.92 6.59 -10.28
CA ALA A 166 -54.06 7.16 -9.58
C ALA A 166 -54.77 8.24 -10.42
N LEU A 167 -53.99 9.09 -11.11
CA LEU A 167 -54.50 10.12 -12.02
C LEU A 167 -55.25 9.48 -13.19
N SER A 168 -54.67 8.46 -13.84
CA SER A 168 -55.33 7.72 -14.92
C SER A 168 -56.67 7.14 -14.47
N GLY A 169 -56.70 6.50 -13.29
CA GLY A 169 -57.93 5.95 -12.72
C GLY A 169 -58.96 7.01 -12.32
N ALA A 170 -58.57 8.26 -12.05
CA ALA A 170 -59.48 9.38 -11.84
C ALA A 170 -60.05 9.90 -13.17
N GLN A 171 -59.20 10.02 -14.19
CA GLN A 171 -59.59 10.43 -15.54
C GLN A 171 -60.58 9.43 -16.18
N ASP A 172 -60.37 8.12 -16.01
CA ASP A 172 -61.32 7.10 -16.47
C ASP A 172 -62.69 7.17 -15.79
N ARG A 173 -62.73 7.65 -14.53
CA ARG A 173 -63.98 7.85 -13.80
C ARG A 173 -64.73 9.08 -14.31
N LEU A 174 -64.02 10.18 -14.56
CA LEU A 174 -64.58 11.38 -15.20
C LEU A 174 -65.10 11.10 -16.62
N ALA A 175 -64.37 10.30 -17.40
CA ALA A 175 -64.82 9.90 -18.73
C ALA A 175 -66.17 9.16 -18.69
N ARG A 176 -66.31 8.19 -17.76
CA ARG A 176 -67.57 7.45 -17.55
C ARG A 176 -68.72 8.35 -17.15
N ASP A 177 -68.51 9.25 -16.19
CA ASP A 177 -69.52 10.22 -15.77
C ASP A 177 -69.97 11.11 -16.94
N HIS A 178 -69.05 11.57 -17.79
CA HIS A 178 -69.40 12.38 -18.95
C HIS A 178 -70.13 11.61 -20.06
N GLU A 179 -69.86 10.33 -20.23
CA GLU A 179 -70.65 9.46 -21.12
C GLU A 179 -72.09 9.28 -20.62
N GLU A 180 -72.25 9.01 -19.33
CA GLU A 180 -73.56 8.87 -18.68
C GLU A 180 -74.38 10.16 -18.78
N ASN A 181 -73.71 11.32 -18.76
CA ASN A 181 -74.33 12.64 -18.88
C ASN A 181 -74.45 13.18 -20.32
N GLY A 182 -74.21 12.36 -21.35
CA GLY A 182 -74.41 12.74 -22.75
C GLY A 182 -73.39 13.76 -23.29
N ARG A 183 -72.18 13.80 -22.73
CA ARG A 183 -71.07 14.69 -23.13
C ARG A 183 -69.90 13.90 -23.73
N PRO A 184 -70.06 13.27 -24.91
CA PRO A 184 -69.08 12.33 -25.46
C PRO A 184 -67.73 12.97 -25.83
N GLN A 185 -67.72 14.27 -26.14
CA GLN A 185 -66.49 15.00 -26.50
C GLN A 185 -65.56 15.16 -25.28
N LEU A 186 -66.12 15.52 -24.12
CA LEU A 186 -65.37 15.63 -22.86
C LEU A 186 -64.92 14.25 -22.38
N ALA A 187 -65.76 13.22 -22.52
CA ALA A 187 -65.37 11.85 -22.19
C ALA A 187 -64.17 11.37 -23.03
N ALA A 188 -64.15 11.68 -24.33
CA ALA A 188 -63.02 11.34 -25.20
C ALA A 188 -61.73 12.07 -24.79
N GLU A 189 -61.82 13.30 -24.29
CA GLU A 189 -60.69 14.06 -23.75
C GLU A 189 -60.11 13.38 -22.50
N HIS A 190 -60.96 13.08 -21.51
CA HIS A 190 -60.53 12.39 -20.29
C HIS A 190 -59.93 10.99 -20.56
N ARG A 191 -60.43 10.25 -21.55
CA ARG A 191 -59.82 8.97 -21.97
C ARG A 191 -58.43 9.16 -22.58
N ARG A 192 -58.20 10.23 -23.34
CA ARG A 192 -56.86 10.56 -23.87
C ARG A 192 -55.90 10.89 -22.74
N ASP A 193 -56.33 11.71 -21.78
CA ASP A 193 -55.52 12.06 -20.61
C ASP A 193 -55.20 10.84 -19.73
N ALA A 194 -56.18 9.93 -19.55
CA ALA A 194 -55.97 8.66 -18.85
C ALA A 194 -54.93 7.79 -19.57
N GLY A 195 -54.94 7.77 -20.90
CA GLY A 195 -53.97 7.06 -21.74
C GLY A 195 -52.55 7.63 -21.58
N LEU A 196 -52.39 8.95 -21.69
CA LEU A 196 -51.11 9.65 -21.51
C LEU A 196 -50.52 9.37 -20.12
N ALA A 197 -51.34 9.41 -19.07
CA ALA A 197 -50.88 9.10 -17.71
C ALA A 197 -50.37 7.66 -17.57
N ARG A 198 -51.00 6.68 -18.23
CA ARG A 198 -50.52 5.28 -18.23
C ARG A 198 -49.22 5.10 -18.99
N GLU A 199 -49.06 5.77 -20.14
CA GLU A 199 -47.82 5.72 -20.90
C GLU A 199 -46.66 6.31 -20.09
N MET A 200 -46.87 7.45 -19.43
CA MET A 200 -45.85 8.06 -18.55
C MET A 200 -45.52 7.17 -17.35
N SER A 201 -46.52 6.54 -16.71
CA SER A 201 -46.30 5.59 -15.61
C SER A 201 -45.48 4.38 -16.06
N LYS A 202 -45.78 3.85 -17.25
CA LYS A 202 -45.06 2.72 -17.84
C LYS A 202 -43.62 3.08 -18.19
N ALA A 203 -43.37 4.27 -18.74
CA ALA A 203 -42.03 4.76 -19.03
C ALA A 203 -41.19 4.86 -17.76
N LEU A 204 -41.75 5.44 -16.69
CA LEU A 204 -41.05 5.55 -15.40
C LEU A 204 -40.75 4.20 -14.74
N ARG A 205 -41.48 3.14 -15.08
CA ARG A 205 -41.23 1.76 -14.61
C ARG A 205 -40.25 0.98 -15.46
N ALA A 206 -40.14 1.30 -16.75
CA ALA A 206 -39.19 0.66 -17.66
C ALA A 206 -37.73 1.06 -17.35
N ASP A 207 -37.55 2.24 -16.76
CA ASP A 207 -36.26 2.79 -16.35
C ASP A 207 -35.91 2.51 -14.85
N LEU A 208 -36.54 1.49 -14.24
CA LEU A 208 -36.27 0.99 -12.88
C LEU A 208 -35.55 -0.36 -12.93
#